data_AF-A0AAW8CPJ6-F1
#
_entry.id   AF-A0AAW8CPJ6-F1
#
_cell.length_a   1.000
_cell.length_b   1.000
_cell.length_c   1.000
_cell.angle_alpha   90.00
_cell.angle_beta   90.00
_cell.angle_gamma   90.00
#
_symmetry.space_group_name_H-M   'P 1'
#
loop_
_entity.id
_entity.type
_entity.pdbx_description
1 polymer ?
#
loop_
_entity_poly.entity_id
_entity_poly.type
_entity_poly.pdbx_seq_one_letter_code
_entity_poly.pdbx_strand_id
1 'polypeptide(L)'
;MTTSYWVFISLIGLFFFFLFRGYFFKTKIENQQQLEQDIGKKENIIKSSVTEEEKVLIKSVIGERINIYAYMAESVGKTKAQAIKDILQDINTLEEYEEFERQYYALLSDKNLDIEVYDSGFLDILDKVSDKLDDKFLAWQFIPDLSIYTPKKQLENAYKVFSKEEYQEAKKYLSKSKYDWEPITGWESPEQIDSKMQSEIDFSIEFRIIVESDEPMQSQIIKINSLVAKKPTMLNELCSALEDEHLTFGDMWFMYNLEKDGLPFAYELYKDGYTTPEKCLEIDPNEFIKRKGVGKVKQEELKKYQAKVKRRKNKILSKNKKLGLIVLFNKILEDDIVTLEEAKELQQNISSSSINDRQIKHIELTLARVLIDDHLDEKEAEELRVLLGEYVDSENTKSKPKPQKPKKLKPKEPIKKENSNSASIYNPLFIGKEYYILYQDFEGNISERGIIVLSYTENKMGNLIVKSKCKKANAIRHFRLDRIIEAVDLETGEIIL
;
A
#
# COMPACT_ATOMS: atom_id res chain seq x y z
N MET A 1 -14.52 66.15 -5.47
CA MET A 1 -14.46 65.13 -6.53
C MET A 1 -14.07 63.73 -6.04
N THR A 2 -13.43 63.56 -4.88
CA THR A 2 -12.96 62.25 -4.41
C THR A 2 -14.05 61.36 -3.80
N THR A 3 -15.10 61.94 -3.20
CA THR A 3 -16.20 61.17 -2.58
C THR A 3 -17.11 60.49 -3.61
N SER A 4 -17.34 61.11 -4.76
CA SER A 4 -18.15 60.53 -5.85
C SER A 4 -17.49 59.30 -6.50
N TYR A 5 -16.16 59.22 -6.49
CA TYR A 5 -15.41 58.11 -7.08
C TYR A 5 -15.54 56.81 -6.26
N TRP A 6 -15.52 56.91 -4.92
CA TRP A 6 -15.67 55.75 -4.03
C TRP A 6 -17.07 55.16 -4.02
N VAL A 7 -18.10 56.00 -4.15
CA VAL A 7 -19.49 55.55 -4.31
C VAL A 7 -19.66 54.80 -5.63
N PHE A 8 -19.02 55.27 -6.71
CA PHE A 8 -19.06 54.61 -8.00
C PHE A 8 -18.36 53.24 -8.00
N ILE A 9 -17.20 53.12 -7.34
CA ILE A 9 -16.50 51.83 -7.19
C ILE A 9 -17.32 50.85 -6.34
N SER A 10 -17.95 51.29 -5.24
CA SER A 10 -18.83 50.43 -4.44
C SER A 10 -20.04 49.94 -5.23
N LEU A 11 -20.66 50.78 -6.05
CA LEU A 11 -21.78 50.38 -6.89
C LEU A 11 -21.38 49.38 -7.97
N ILE A 12 -20.18 49.53 -8.55
CA ILE A 12 -19.62 48.54 -9.49
C ILE A 12 -19.36 47.21 -8.78
N GLY A 13 -18.77 47.22 -7.59
CA GLY A 13 -18.54 46.01 -6.80
C GLY A 13 -19.84 45.28 -6.45
N LEU A 14 -20.87 46.03 -6.03
CA LEU A 14 -22.20 45.48 -5.72
C LEU A 14 -22.87 44.89 -6.97
N PHE A 15 -22.75 45.56 -8.11
CA PHE A 15 -23.27 45.07 -9.39
C PHE A 15 -22.59 43.77 -9.84
N PHE A 16 -21.27 43.68 -9.75
CA PHE A 16 -20.54 42.43 -10.03
C PHE A 16 -20.89 41.33 -9.04
N PHE A 17 -21.11 41.64 -7.75
CA PHE A 17 -21.57 40.67 -6.75
C PHE A 17 -22.93 40.06 -7.12
N PHE A 18 -23.89 40.86 -7.57
CA PHE A 18 -25.19 40.35 -8.02
C PHE A 18 -25.12 39.56 -9.33
N LEU A 19 -24.27 39.98 -10.28
CA LEU A 19 -24.04 39.21 -11.51
C LEU A 19 -23.37 37.87 -11.22
N PHE A 20 -22.38 37.83 -10.34
CA PHE A 20 -21.73 36.59 -9.91
C PHE A 20 -22.72 35.67 -9.17
N ARG A 21 -23.51 36.23 -8.24
CA ARG A 21 -24.53 35.45 -7.52
C ARG A 21 -25.58 34.88 -8.48
N GLY A 22 -26.05 35.65 -9.46
CA GLY A 22 -27.00 35.18 -10.48
C GLY A 22 -26.40 34.11 -11.39
N TYR A 23 -25.14 34.25 -11.79
CA TYR A 23 -24.43 33.24 -12.58
C TYR A 23 -24.30 31.93 -11.79
N PHE A 24 -23.82 31.97 -10.54
CA PHE A 24 -23.71 30.79 -9.66
C PHE A 24 -25.05 30.12 -9.37
N PHE A 25 -26.13 30.90 -9.16
CA PHE A 25 -27.47 30.32 -8.99
C PHE A 25 -27.94 29.60 -10.26
N LYS A 26 -27.63 30.14 -11.44
CA LYS A 26 -27.98 29.51 -12.72
C LYS A 26 -27.19 28.21 -12.92
N THR A 27 -25.87 28.21 -12.69
CA THR A 27 -25.06 26.98 -12.76
C THR A 27 -25.47 25.96 -11.70
N LYS A 28 -25.90 26.40 -10.50
CA LYS A 28 -26.43 25.51 -9.46
C LYS A 28 -27.73 24.85 -9.91
N ILE A 29 -28.65 25.59 -10.52
CA ILE A 29 -29.90 25.03 -11.06
C ILE A 29 -29.63 24.08 -12.24
N GLU A 30 -28.72 24.43 -13.15
CA GLU A 30 -28.34 23.57 -14.28
C GLU A 30 -27.63 22.29 -13.80
N ASN A 31 -26.72 22.40 -12.83
CA ASN A 31 -26.07 21.24 -12.20
C ASN A 31 -27.06 20.41 -11.39
N GLN A 32 -28.05 21.02 -10.74
CA GLN A 32 -29.10 20.33 -10.00
C GLN A 32 -30.06 19.59 -10.95
N GLN A 33 -30.39 20.18 -12.11
CA GLN A 33 -31.18 19.51 -13.15
C GLN A 33 -30.40 18.36 -13.81
N GLN A 34 -29.09 18.55 -14.06
CA GLN A 34 -28.20 17.51 -14.55
C GLN A 34 -28.05 16.38 -13.52
N LEU A 35 -27.90 16.73 -12.24
CA LEU A 35 -27.86 15.82 -11.10
C LEU A 35 -29.19 15.07 -10.94
N GLU A 36 -30.34 15.73 -11.10
CA GLU A 36 -31.66 15.08 -11.11
C GLU A 36 -31.83 14.12 -12.29
N GLN A 37 -31.29 14.45 -13.47
CA GLN A 37 -31.27 13.55 -14.63
C GLN A 37 -30.32 12.35 -14.45
N ASP A 38 -29.14 12.58 -13.84
CA ASP A 38 -28.15 11.54 -13.57
C ASP A 38 -28.54 10.68 -12.36
N ILE A 39 -29.23 11.25 -11.37
CA ILE A 39 -29.94 10.54 -10.29
C ILE A 39 -31.10 9.75 -10.89
N GLY A 40 -31.87 10.29 -11.83
CA GLY A 40 -32.92 9.53 -12.53
C GLY A 40 -32.38 8.33 -13.32
N LYS A 41 -31.18 8.46 -13.92
CA LYS A 41 -30.47 7.36 -14.59
C LYS A 41 -29.85 6.36 -13.61
N LYS A 42 -29.21 6.83 -12.52
CA LYS A 42 -28.65 5.97 -11.46
C LYS A 42 -29.73 5.29 -10.63
N GLU A 43 -30.88 5.92 -10.41
CA GLU A 43 -32.05 5.32 -9.78
C GLU A 43 -32.55 4.13 -10.60
N ASN A 44 -32.52 4.18 -11.93
CA ASN A 44 -32.90 3.03 -12.75
C ASN A 44 -31.89 1.88 -12.69
N ILE A 45 -30.63 2.17 -12.34
CA ILE A 45 -29.58 1.16 -12.14
C ILE A 45 -29.64 0.60 -10.71
N ILE A 46 -29.86 1.45 -9.69
CA ILE A 46 -29.96 1.08 -8.26
C ILE A 46 -31.33 0.46 -7.90
N LYS A 47 -32.40 0.78 -8.65
CA LYS A 47 -33.71 0.09 -8.56
C LYS A 47 -33.61 -1.41 -8.88
N SER A 48 -32.49 -1.89 -9.42
CA SER A 48 -32.24 -3.32 -9.63
C SER A 48 -31.47 -4.02 -8.49
N SER A 49 -31.00 -3.31 -7.44
CA SER A 49 -30.16 -3.93 -6.40
C SER A 49 -30.44 -3.51 -4.95
N VAL A 50 -31.50 -2.74 -4.68
CA VAL A 50 -31.95 -2.45 -3.31
C VAL A 50 -33.42 -2.85 -3.21
N THR A 51 -33.75 -3.76 -2.30
CA THR A 51 -35.11 -4.27 -2.16
C THR A 51 -36.05 -3.16 -1.68
N GLU A 52 -37.32 -3.19 -2.08
CA GLU A 52 -38.31 -2.19 -1.61
C GLU A 52 -38.47 -2.22 -0.08
N GLU A 53 -38.12 -3.32 0.57
CA GLU A 53 -38.10 -3.43 2.03
C GLU A 53 -36.98 -2.59 2.67
N GLU A 54 -35.79 -2.49 2.05
CA GLU A 54 -34.68 -1.67 2.55
C GLU A 54 -34.95 -0.16 2.37
N LYS A 55 -35.63 0.23 1.29
CA LYS A 55 -36.03 1.63 1.05
C LYS A 55 -37.13 2.10 2.01
N VAL A 56 -38.06 1.21 2.36
CA VAL A 56 -39.10 1.47 3.36
C VAL A 56 -38.49 1.61 4.76
N LEU A 57 -37.47 0.80 5.09
CA LEU A 57 -36.78 0.85 6.38
C LEU A 57 -35.97 2.15 6.58
N ILE A 58 -35.27 2.62 5.54
CA ILE A 58 -34.49 3.87 5.63
C ILE A 58 -35.40 5.10 5.69
N LYS A 59 -36.49 5.12 4.89
CA LYS A 59 -37.52 6.17 4.97
C LYS A 59 -38.21 6.23 6.34
N SER A 60 -38.42 5.09 7.00
CA SER A 60 -39.05 5.07 8.32
C SER A 60 -38.08 5.56 9.40
N VAL A 61 -36.81 5.14 9.40
CA VAL A 61 -35.91 5.42 10.54
C VAL A 61 -35.54 6.91 10.66
N ILE A 62 -35.38 7.67 9.58
CA ILE A 62 -34.98 9.09 9.66
C ILE A 62 -36.22 10.01 9.63
N GLY A 63 -37.23 9.70 8.83
CA GLY A 63 -38.50 10.42 8.82
C GLY A 63 -39.30 10.27 10.12
N GLU A 64 -39.27 9.10 10.77
CA GLU A 64 -39.78 8.97 12.14
C GLU A 64 -38.89 9.72 13.12
N ARG A 65 -37.56 9.79 12.94
CA ARG A 65 -36.68 10.54 13.86
C ARG A 65 -36.93 12.04 13.84
N ILE A 66 -37.08 12.67 12.67
CA ILE A 66 -37.37 14.12 12.60
C ILE A 66 -38.74 14.41 13.21
N ASN A 67 -39.75 13.58 12.94
CA ASN A 67 -41.07 13.69 13.57
C ASN A 67 -41.05 13.38 15.08
N ILE A 68 -40.24 12.41 15.54
CA ILE A 68 -40.04 12.08 16.95
C ILE A 68 -39.26 13.17 17.67
N TYR A 69 -38.30 13.85 17.04
CA TYR A 69 -37.55 14.95 17.64
C TYR A 69 -38.36 16.26 17.67
N ALA A 70 -39.21 16.51 16.66
CA ALA A 70 -40.23 17.56 16.70
C ALA A 70 -41.22 17.31 17.85
N TYR A 71 -41.72 16.08 17.96
CA TYR A 71 -42.64 15.65 19.01
C TYR A 71 -41.99 15.64 20.41
N MET A 72 -40.71 15.25 20.54
CA MET A 72 -39.97 15.28 21.81
C MET A 72 -39.57 16.69 22.29
N ALA A 73 -39.34 17.63 21.36
CA ALA A 73 -39.11 19.04 21.72
C ALA A 73 -40.35 19.69 22.34
N GLU A 74 -41.55 19.20 22.00
CA GLU A 74 -42.82 19.61 22.60
C GLU A 74 -43.18 18.81 23.85
N SER A 75 -42.75 17.54 24.00
CA SER A 75 -43.33 16.64 25.01
C SER A 75 -42.42 16.19 26.17
N VAL A 76 -41.10 16.47 26.20
CA VAL A 76 -40.23 16.03 27.32
C VAL A 76 -39.08 17.00 27.61
N GLY A 77 -39.27 17.97 28.52
CA GLY A 77 -38.27 18.60 29.42
C GLY A 77 -36.88 19.05 28.92
N LYS A 78 -36.54 18.89 27.64
CA LYS A 78 -35.26 19.20 27.03
C LYS A 78 -35.29 20.63 26.51
N THR A 79 -34.21 21.37 26.72
CA THR A 79 -34.08 22.72 26.18
C THR A 79 -33.83 22.65 24.66
N LYS A 80 -34.21 23.69 23.91
CA LYS A 80 -33.90 23.81 22.46
C LYS A 80 -32.43 23.53 22.16
N ALA A 81 -31.52 24.00 23.02
CA ALA A 81 -30.09 23.75 22.92
C ALA A 81 -29.70 22.27 23.01
N GLN A 82 -30.39 21.49 23.84
CA GLN A 82 -30.15 20.05 23.96
C GLN A 82 -30.68 19.29 22.73
N ALA A 83 -31.84 19.66 22.19
CA ALA A 83 -32.38 19.06 20.97
C ALA A 83 -31.44 19.29 19.76
N ILE A 84 -30.97 20.53 19.56
CA ILE A 84 -29.96 20.85 18.54
C ILE A 84 -28.71 19.98 18.71
N LYS A 85 -28.23 19.84 19.95
CA LYS A 85 -27.03 19.04 20.25
C LYS A 85 -27.21 17.56 19.94
N ASP A 86 -28.37 16.99 20.28
CA ASP A 86 -28.67 15.57 20.03
C ASP A 86 -28.66 15.29 18.51
N ILE A 87 -29.33 16.13 17.71
CA ILE A 87 -29.37 15.97 16.24
C ILE A 87 -27.95 16.07 15.63
N LEU A 88 -27.14 17.04 16.09
CA LEU A 88 -25.76 17.20 15.62
C LEU A 88 -24.84 16.04 16.00
N GLN A 89 -25.14 15.33 17.08
CA GLN A 89 -24.39 14.14 17.48
C GLN A 89 -24.74 12.93 16.65
N ASP A 90 -25.96 12.88 16.11
CA ASP A 90 -26.44 11.76 15.30
C ASP A 90 -25.89 11.79 13.86
N ILE A 91 -25.69 12.97 13.27
CA ILE A 91 -25.20 13.12 11.90
C ILE A 91 -23.67 13.18 11.88
N ASN A 92 -22.99 12.10 11.50
CA ASN A 92 -21.52 12.01 11.51
C ASN A 92 -20.89 11.71 10.15
N THR A 93 -21.72 11.44 9.13
CA THR A 93 -21.31 11.13 7.77
C THR A 93 -21.92 12.10 6.77
N LEU A 94 -21.34 12.15 5.55
CA LEU A 94 -21.86 13.00 4.48
C LEU A 94 -23.24 12.51 4.01
N GLU A 95 -23.43 11.19 3.94
CA GLU A 95 -24.69 10.56 3.54
C GLU A 95 -25.83 10.87 4.52
N GLU A 96 -25.54 10.89 5.83
CA GLU A 96 -26.52 11.29 6.85
C GLU A 96 -26.90 12.76 6.74
N TYR A 97 -25.95 13.63 6.39
CA TYR A 97 -26.22 15.05 6.15
C TYR A 97 -27.07 15.26 4.88
N GLU A 98 -26.75 14.59 3.78
CA GLU A 98 -27.53 14.65 2.54
C GLU A 98 -28.97 14.15 2.73
N GLU A 99 -29.18 13.12 3.56
CA GLU A 99 -30.54 12.72 3.98
C GLU A 99 -31.24 13.81 4.78
N PHE A 100 -30.53 14.39 5.76
CA PHE A 100 -31.07 15.47 6.59
C PHE A 100 -31.53 16.66 5.73
N GLU A 101 -30.67 17.14 4.82
CA GLU A 101 -31.02 18.24 3.90
C GLU A 101 -32.21 17.88 3.02
N ARG A 102 -32.21 16.69 2.41
CA ARG A 102 -33.32 16.24 1.55
C ARG A 102 -34.65 16.24 2.30
N GLN A 103 -34.66 15.78 3.56
CA GLN A 103 -35.86 15.78 4.39
C GLN A 103 -36.27 17.18 4.84
N TYR A 104 -35.29 18.01 5.21
CA TYR A 104 -35.50 19.41 5.56
C TYR A 104 -36.13 20.19 4.39
N TYR A 105 -35.59 20.08 3.18
CA TYR A 105 -36.17 20.74 2.00
C TYR A 105 -37.50 20.14 1.57
N ALA A 106 -37.69 18.82 1.70
CA ALA A 106 -38.99 18.20 1.44
C ALA A 106 -40.07 18.81 2.34
N LEU A 107 -39.77 18.99 3.63
CA LEU A 107 -40.65 19.65 4.59
C LEU A 107 -40.96 21.11 4.20
N LEU A 108 -39.95 21.89 3.79
CA LEU A 108 -40.13 23.27 3.34
C LEU A 108 -40.94 23.39 2.04
N SER A 109 -40.88 22.38 1.19
CA SER A 109 -41.52 22.38 -0.13
C SER A 109 -42.98 21.92 -0.13
N ASP A 110 -43.44 21.29 0.95
CA ASP A 110 -44.82 20.80 1.06
C ASP A 110 -45.79 21.98 1.19
N LYS A 111 -46.57 22.22 0.13
CA LYS A 111 -47.55 23.33 0.08
C LYS A 111 -48.75 23.10 1.01
N ASN A 112 -48.94 21.88 1.50
CA ASN A 112 -50.00 21.54 2.44
C ASN A 112 -49.51 21.60 3.90
N LEU A 113 -48.24 21.95 4.13
CA LEU A 113 -47.77 22.23 5.48
C LEU A 113 -48.49 23.49 5.96
N ASP A 114 -49.41 23.31 6.91
CA ASP A 114 -50.02 24.42 7.61
C ASP A 114 -48.95 25.04 8.51
N ILE A 115 -48.36 26.15 8.06
CA ILE A 115 -47.25 26.84 8.76
C ILE A 115 -47.69 27.28 10.16
N GLU A 116 -49.00 27.43 10.41
CA GLU A 116 -49.54 27.71 11.74
C GLU A 116 -49.45 26.51 12.70
N VAL A 117 -49.34 25.28 12.18
CA VAL A 117 -49.25 24.02 12.96
C VAL A 117 -47.82 23.69 13.36
N TYR A 118 -46.83 24.06 12.55
CA TYR A 118 -45.43 23.91 12.93
C TYR A 118 -44.98 25.14 13.73
N ASP A 119 -44.67 24.95 15.02
CA ASP A 119 -44.11 26.00 15.86
C ASP A 119 -42.90 26.63 15.16
N SER A 120 -42.91 27.95 14.97
CA SER A 120 -41.76 28.77 14.56
C SER A 120 -40.46 28.37 15.27
N GLY A 121 -40.56 27.84 16.49
CA GLY A 121 -39.45 27.30 17.27
C GLY A 121 -38.80 26.03 16.71
N PHE A 122 -39.52 25.19 15.97
CA PHE A 122 -39.00 23.96 15.35
C PHE A 122 -38.18 24.27 14.09
N LEU A 123 -38.69 25.14 13.21
CA LEU A 123 -37.92 25.59 12.04
C LEU A 123 -36.64 26.33 12.48
N ASP A 124 -36.71 27.18 13.51
CA ASP A 124 -35.51 27.80 14.12
C ASP A 124 -34.51 26.78 14.67
N ILE A 125 -34.96 25.60 15.13
CA ILE A 125 -34.06 24.52 15.55
C ILE A 125 -33.40 23.87 14.33
N LEU A 126 -34.15 23.55 13.28
CA LEU A 126 -33.62 22.93 12.07
C LEU A 126 -32.63 23.86 11.34
N ASP A 127 -32.95 25.16 11.25
CA ASP A 127 -32.05 26.17 10.70
C ASP A 127 -30.73 26.20 11.48
N LYS A 128 -30.78 26.23 12.82
CA LYS A 128 -29.59 26.19 13.68
C LYS A 128 -28.82 24.88 13.61
N VAL A 129 -29.49 23.76 13.32
CA VAL A 129 -28.84 22.48 13.07
C VAL A 129 -28.11 22.54 11.74
N SER A 130 -28.76 23.02 10.68
CA SER A 130 -28.16 23.21 9.36
C SER A 130 -26.91 24.08 9.46
N ASP A 131 -27.01 25.28 10.06
CA ASP A 131 -25.87 26.20 10.26
C ASP A 131 -24.68 25.53 10.95
N LYS A 132 -24.94 24.63 11.92
CA LYS A 132 -23.89 23.95 12.66
C LYS A 132 -23.32 22.72 11.95
N LEU A 133 -24.10 22.08 11.08
CA LEU A 133 -23.62 21.00 10.23
C LEU A 133 -22.76 21.55 9.08
N ASP A 134 -23.06 22.76 8.62
CA ASP A 134 -22.27 23.46 7.61
C ASP A 134 -20.83 23.74 8.07
N ASP A 135 -20.61 23.85 9.39
CA ASP A 135 -19.28 23.99 10.01
C ASP A 135 -18.64 22.66 10.44
N LYS A 136 -19.38 21.54 10.41
CA LYS A 136 -18.92 20.25 10.92
C LYS A 136 -18.17 19.48 9.82
N PHE A 137 -16.93 19.10 10.07
CA PHE A 137 -16.21 18.17 9.17
C PHE A 137 -16.82 16.77 9.23
N LEU A 138 -17.41 16.34 8.11
CA LEU A 138 -18.06 15.04 7.95
C LEU A 138 -17.15 14.05 7.23
N ALA A 139 -16.32 14.53 6.30
CA ALA A 139 -15.40 13.71 5.52
C ALA A 139 -14.12 14.47 5.15
N TRP A 140 -13.19 13.79 4.48
CA TRP A 140 -12.01 14.38 3.88
C TRP A 140 -11.83 13.86 2.45
N GLN A 141 -11.61 14.74 1.50
CA GLN A 141 -11.19 14.38 0.15
C GLN A 141 -9.67 14.40 0.04
N PHE A 142 -9.10 13.37 -0.58
CA PHE A 142 -7.66 13.35 -0.84
C PHE A 142 -7.35 14.03 -2.18
N ILE A 143 -6.69 15.18 -2.16
CA ILE A 143 -6.37 15.98 -3.36
C ILE A 143 -4.84 16.11 -3.47
N PRO A 144 -4.15 15.10 -4.04
CA PRO A 144 -2.70 15.16 -4.19
C PRO A 144 -2.30 16.12 -5.32
N ASP A 145 -1.02 16.52 -5.32
CA ASP A 145 -0.40 17.09 -6.52
C ASP A 145 -0.50 16.07 -7.68
N LEU A 146 -1.04 16.47 -8.83
CA LEU A 146 -1.20 15.60 -10.00
C LEU A 146 0.07 15.45 -10.84
N SER A 147 1.22 15.88 -10.31
CA SER A 147 2.50 15.75 -11.01
C SER A 147 2.93 14.29 -11.25
N ILE A 148 3.74 14.11 -12.29
CA ILE A 148 4.39 12.82 -12.61
C ILE A 148 5.36 12.31 -11.52
N TYR A 149 5.65 13.14 -10.51
CA TYR A 149 6.48 12.78 -9.37
C TYR A 149 5.66 12.20 -8.21
N THR A 150 4.34 12.40 -8.20
CA THR A 150 3.43 11.86 -7.21
C THR A 150 3.41 10.33 -7.27
N PRO A 151 3.59 9.61 -6.15
CA PRO A 151 3.60 8.15 -6.14
C PRO A 151 2.31 7.54 -6.69
N LYS A 152 2.42 6.40 -7.39
CA LYS A 152 1.27 5.71 -8.01
C LYS A 152 0.10 5.53 -7.03
N LYS A 153 0.41 5.04 -5.83
CA LYS A 153 -0.59 4.77 -4.79
C LYS A 153 -1.39 6.00 -4.37
N GLN A 154 -0.77 7.19 -4.38
CA GLN A 154 -1.47 8.44 -4.09
C GLN A 154 -2.41 8.80 -5.25
N LEU A 155 -1.92 8.73 -6.49
CA LEU A 155 -2.72 9.00 -7.68
C LEU A 155 -3.93 8.05 -7.82
N GLU A 156 -3.77 6.76 -7.51
CA GLU A 156 -4.88 5.79 -7.47
C GLU A 156 -5.96 6.11 -6.44
N ASN A 157 -5.68 6.99 -5.48
CA ASN A 157 -6.63 7.46 -4.47
C ASN A 157 -6.96 8.94 -4.63
N ALA A 158 -6.52 9.60 -5.71
CA ALA A 158 -6.78 11.01 -5.96
C ALA A 158 -8.29 11.27 -6.03
N TYR A 159 -8.73 12.35 -5.41
CA TYR A 159 -10.11 12.80 -5.24
C TYR A 159 -11.05 11.81 -4.53
N LYS A 160 -10.53 10.72 -3.97
CA LYS A 160 -11.33 9.81 -3.15
C LYS A 160 -11.74 10.50 -1.85
N VAL A 161 -13.01 10.36 -1.50
CA VAL A 161 -13.57 10.79 -0.21
C VAL A 161 -13.37 9.68 0.81
N PHE A 162 -12.94 10.07 2.01
CA PHE A 162 -12.69 9.19 3.14
C PHE A 162 -13.55 9.66 4.31
N SER A 163 -14.15 8.70 5.03
CA SER A 163 -14.76 9.00 6.32
C SER A 163 -13.72 9.50 7.32
N LYS A 164 -14.17 10.02 8.46
CA LYS A 164 -13.28 10.48 9.53
C LYS A 164 -12.31 9.39 9.99
N GLU A 165 -12.79 8.17 10.20
CA GLU A 165 -12.00 7.02 10.64
C GLU A 165 -11.01 6.59 9.56
N GLU A 166 -11.50 6.50 8.31
CA GLU A 166 -10.67 6.13 7.16
C GLU A 166 -9.56 7.15 6.91
N TYR A 167 -9.84 8.45 7.05
CA TYR A 167 -8.85 9.52 6.92
C TYR A 167 -7.71 9.36 7.94
N GLN A 168 -8.00 9.02 9.20
CA GLN A 168 -6.94 8.81 10.21
C GLN A 168 -6.01 7.65 9.85
N GLU A 169 -6.52 6.64 9.14
CA GLU A 169 -5.71 5.54 8.63
C GLU A 169 -4.98 5.93 7.34
N ALA A 170 -5.69 6.51 6.38
CA ALA A 170 -5.21 6.91 5.06
C ALA A 170 -4.06 7.92 5.15
N LYS A 171 -4.13 8.88 6.08
CA LYS A 171 -3.04 9.85 6.34
C LYS A 171 -1.71 9.20 6.70
N LYS A 172 -1.71 7.98 7.24
CA LYS A 172 -0.47 7.26 7.60
C LYS A 172 0.25 6.71 6.38
N TYR A 173 -0.46 6.38 5.30
CA TYR A 173 0.11 5.68 4.15
C TYR A 173 -0.05 6.38 2.80
N LEU A 174 -0.97 7.35 2.66
CA LEU A 174 -1.11 8.19 1.46
C LEU A 174 -0.25 9.42 1.59
N SER A 175 -0.62 10.38 2.44
CA SER A 175 0.17 11.59 2.67
C SER A 175 0.01 12.13 4.09
N LYS A 176 1.12 12.59 4.66
CA LYS A 176 1.16 13.31 5.94
C LYS A 176 0.95 14.81 5.78
N SER A 177 1.11 15.33 4.56
CA SER A 177 0.86 16.74 4.25
C SER A 177 -0.60 17.06 4.52
N LYS A 178 -0.88 18.09 5.31
CA LYS A 178 -2.26 18.55 5.54
C LYS A 178 -2.87 19.25 4.31
N TYR A 179 -2.04 19.63 3.34
CA TYR A 179 -2.46 20.35 2.15
C TYR A 179 -3.04 19.42 1.07
N ASP A 180 -2.82 18.12 1.21
CA ASP A 180 -3.31 17.11 0.28
C ASP A 180 -4.70 16.60 0.70
N TRP A 181 -5.31 17.20 1.72
CA TRP A 181 -6.56 16.77 2.33
C TRP A 181 -7.49 17.96 2.49
N GLU A 182 -8.57 17.95 1.72
CA GLU A 182 -9.63 18.94 1.84
C GLU A 182 -10.69 18.42 2.80
N PRO A 183 -10.93 19.08 3.95
CA PRO A 183 -12.06 18.72 4.79
C PRO A 183 -13.36 19.01 4.04
N ILE A 184 -14.36 18.14 4.20
CA ILE A 184 -15.68 18.33 3.62
C ILE A 184 -16.65 18.58 4.76
N THR A 185 -17.29 19.75 4.76
CA THR A 185 -18.40 20.05 5.66
C THR A 185 -19.75 19.69 5.05
N GLY A 186 -20.85 19.87 5.78
CA GLY A 186 -22.19 19.69 5.21
C GLY A 186 -22.43 20.56 3.97
N TRP A 187 -21.93 21.80 3.98
CA TRP A 187 -22.20 22.76 2.91
C TRP A 187 -21.39 22.52 1.63
N GLU A 188 -20.34 21.71 1.72
CA GLU A 188 -19.38 21.49 0.66
C GLU A 188 -19.64 20.15 -0.02
N SER A 189 -19.75 20.17 -1.34
CA SER A 189 -19.72 18.92 -2.11
C SER A 189 -18.27 18.54 -2.39
N PRO A 190 -17.92 17.24 -2.38
CA PRO A 190 -16.61 16.80 -2.85
C PRO A 190 -16.33 17.34 -4.26
N GLU A 191 -15.09 17.74 -4.50
CA GLU A 191 -14.64 18.18 -5.81
C GLU A 191 -14.87 17.05 -6.82
N GLN A 192 -15.62 17.37 -7.87
CA GLN A 192 -15.96 16.41 -8.92
C GLN A 192 -14.83 16.35 -9.93
N ILE A 193 -14.40 15.14 -10.28
CA ILE A 193 -13.39 14.94 -11.32
C ILE A 193 -14.04 15.18 -12.68
N ASP A 194 -13.64 16.23 -13.37
CA ASP A 194 -14.04 16.43 -14.76
C ASP A 194 -13.23 15.55 -15.73
N SER A 195 -13.63 15.52 -17.01
CA SER A 195 -12.94 14.70 -18.01
C SER A 195 -11.47 15.08 -18.23
N LYS A 196 -11.09 16.35 -17.99
CA LYS A 196 -9.72 16.82 -18.14
C LYS A 196 -8.87 16.30 -16.98
N MET A 197 -9.33 16.51 -15.75
CA MET A 197 -8.69 16.03 -14.53
C MET A 197 -8.52 14.51 -14.54
N GLN A 198 -9.55 13.77 -14.97
CA GLN A 198 -9.46 12.31 -15.11
C GLN A 198 -8.35 11.91 -16.09
N SER A 199 -8.27 12.60 -17.24
CA SER A 199 -7.21 12.33 -18.22
C SER A 199 -5.81 12.63 -17.69
N GLU A 200 -5.64 13.64 -16.84
CA GLU A 200 -4.38 13.97 -16.16
C GLU A 200 -3.99 12.89 -15.14
N ILE A 201 -4.95 12.48 -14.30
CA ILE A 201 -4.77 11.39 -13.32
C ILE A 201 -4.35 10.11 -14.04
N ASP A 202 -5.07 9.72 -15.10
CA ASP A 202 -4.80 8.50 -15.87
C ASP A 202 -3.41 8.55 -16.50
N PHE A 203 -3.03 9.69 -17.10
CA PHE A 203 -1.69 9.87 -17.65
C PHE A 203 -0.62 9.73 -16.57
N SER A 204 -0.77 10.38 -15.42
CA SER A 204 0.18 10.31 -14.32
C SER A 204 0.27 8.87 -13.76
N ILE A 205 -0.83 8.14 -13.63
CA ILE A 205 -0.82 6.73 -13.20
C ILE A 205 -0.08 5.85 -14.22
N GLU A 206 -0.40 5.97 -15.52
CA GLU A 206 0.29 5.23 -16.59
C GLU A 206 1.80 5.52 -16.58
N PHE A 207 2.18 6.79 -16.39
CA PHE A 207 3.57 7.19 -16.26
C PHE A 207 4.23 6.54 -15.04
N ARG A 208 3.58 6.57 -13.87
CA ARG A 208 4.08 5.94 -12.64
C ARG A 208 4.24 4.43 -12.78
N ILE A 209 3.34 3.75 -13.48
CA ILE A 209 3.48 2.31 -13.79
C ILE A 209 4.79 2.05 -14.53
N ILE A 210 5.16 2.90 -15.48
CA ILE A 210 6.41 2.75 -16.24
C ILE A 210 7.61 2.99 -15.33
N VAL A 211 7.66 4.11 -14.61
CA VAL A 211 8.86 4.52 -13.86
C VAL A 211 9.06 3.80 -12.53
N GLU A 212 8.00 3.22 -11.96
CA GLU A 212 8.07 2.37 -10.77
C GLU A 212 8.26 0.87 -11.10
N SER A 213 8.34 0.52 -12.39
CA SER A 213 8.59 -0.87 -12.81
C SER A 213 10.04 -1.29 -12.55
N ASP A 214 10.27 -2.60 -12.44
CA ASP A 214 11.60 -3.21 -12.37
C ASP A 214 12.29 -3.32 -13.77
N GLU A 215 11.73 -2.68 -14.80
CA GLU A 215 12.26 -2.77 -16.16
C GLU A 215 13.57 -1.99 -16.35
N PRO A 216 14.40 -2.40 -17.34
CA PRO A 216 15.57 -1.62 -17.72
C PRO A 216 15.21 -0.20 -18.13
N MET A 217 16.05 0.76 -17.76
CA MET A 217 15.83 2.19 -17.99
C MET A 217 15.53 2.53 -19.47
N GLN A 218 16.19 1.87 -20.44
CA GLN A 218 15.91 2.11 -21.85
C GLN A 218 14.49 1.69 -22.25
N SER A 219 13.99 0.59 -21.66
CA SER A 219 12.58 0.17 -21.86
C SER A 219 11.63 1.24 -21.31
N GLN A 220 11.93 1.77 -20.13
CA GLN A 220 11.15 2.85 -19.52
C GLN A 220 11.13 4.09 -20.41
N ILE A 221 12.27 4.55 -20.93
CA ILE A 221 12.35 5.71 -21.86
C ILE A 221 11.47 5.48 -23.10
N ILE A 222 11.56 4.32 -23.73
CA ILE A 222 10.74 3.97 -24.92
C ILE A 222 9.24 4.02 -24.58
N LYS A 223 8.85 3.47 -23.43
CA LYS A 223 7.46 3.45 -22.97
C LYS A 223 6.94 4.83 -22.61
N ILE A 224 7.76 5.66 -21.96
CA ILE A 224 7.44 7.06 -21.66
C ILE A 224 7.21 7.83 -22.95
N ASN A 225 8.11 7.72 -23.92
CA ASN A 225 7.96 8.38 -25.23
C ASN A 225 6.70 7.91 -25.95
N SER A 226 6.39 6.61 -25.88
CA SER A 226 5.17 6.04 -26.46
C SER A 226 3.91 6.56 -25.76
N LEU A 227 3.94 6.71 -24.43
CA LEU A 227 2.84 7.27 -23.65
C LEU A 227 2.59 8.74 -24.01
N VAL A 228 3.64 9.54 -24.07
CA VAL A 228 3.57 10.95 -24.47
C VAL A 228 3.03 11.11 -25.89
N ALA A 229 3.49 10.28 -26.84
CA ALA A 229 3.02 10.33 -28.21
C ALA A 229 1.50 10.05 -28.34
N LYS A 230 0.92 9.26 -27.42
CA LYS A 230 -0.53 9.01 -27.37
C LYS A 230 -1.34 10.16 -26.79
N LYS A 231 -0.73 11.01 -25.94
CA LYS A 231 -1.40 12.11 -25.23
C LYS A 231 -0.60 13.42 -25.35
N PRO A 232 -0.45 14.00 -26.57
CA PRO A 232 0.43 15.15 -26.80
C PRO A 232 -0.01 16.43 -26.08
N THR A 233 -1.31 16.58 -25.77
CA THR A 233 -1.82 17.74 -25.02
C THR A 233 -1.24 17.79 -23.60
N MET A 234 -1.01 16.65 -22.97
CA MET A 234 -0.41 16.56 -21.63
C MET A 234 1.05 16.99 -21.63
N LEU A 235 1.75 16.80 -22.75
CA LEU A 235 3.16 17.20 -22.88
C LEU A 235 3.31 18.72 -22.77
N ASN A 236 2.41 19.49 -23.39
CA ASN A 236 2.49 20.95 -23.39
C ASN A 236 2.29 21.53 -21.98
N GLU A 237 1.45 20.90 -21.17
CA GLU A 237 1.20 21.31 -19.78
C GLU A 237 2.34 20.90 -18.84
N LEU A 238 2.91 19.71 -19.05
CA LEU A 238 4.01 19.19 -18.23
C LEU A 238 5.38 19.74 -18.62
N CYS A 239 5.55 20.20 -19.86
CA CYS A 239 6.87 20.44 -20.46
C CYS A 239 6.92 21.73 -21.28
N SER A 240 6.49 22.83 -20.67
CA SER A 240 6.72 24.19 -21.21
C SER A 240 8.20 24.54 -21.42
N ALA A 241 9.13 23.68 -20.99
CA ALA A 241 10.58 23.87 -21.00
C ALA A 241 11.35 22.95 -21.98
N LEU A 242 10.69 22.28 -22.94
CA LEU A 242 11.42 21.55 -24.01
C LEU A 242 12.05 22.56 -24.98
N GLU A 243 13.19 23.16 -24.60
CA GLU A 243 13.92 24.10 -25.46
C GLU A 243 14.77 23.40 -26.53
N ASP A 244 15.03 22.10 -26.40
CA ASP A 244 15.86 21.31 -27.32
C ASP A 244 15.01 20.34 -28.14
N GLU A 245 14.83 20.66 -29.43
CA GLU A 245 14.04 19.88 -30.40
C GLU A 245 14.55 18.44 -30.59
N HIS A 246 15.77 18.12 -30.14
CA HIS A 246 16.39 16.81 -30.34
C HIS A 246 16.17 15.82 -29.20
N LEU A 247 15.59 16.23 -28.08
CA LEU A 247 15.39 15.37 -26.91
C LEU A 247 13.93 14.98 -26.77
N THR A 248 13.68 13.69 -26.55
CA THR A 248 12.33 13.24 -26.20
C THR A 248 12.05 13.49 -24.72
N PHE A 249 10.77 13.45 -24.33
CA PHE A 249 10.40 13.58 -22.92
C PHE A 249 11.03 12.51 -22.03
N GLY A 250 11.09 11.26 -22.51
CA GLY A 250 11.76 10.16 -21.81
C GLY A 250 13.25 10.43 -21.59
N ASP A 251 13.94 11.02 -22.57
CA ASP A 251 15.34 11.41 -22.43
C ASP A 251 15.51 12.47 -21.33
N MET A 252 14.64 13.48 -21.31
CA MET A 252 14.68 14.53 -20.30
C MET A 252 14.38 14.04 -18.89
N TRP A 253 13.34 13.21 -18.75
CA TRP A 253 13.05 12.56 -17.48
C TRP A 253 14.25 11.74 -16.99
N PHE A 254 14.91 11.01 -17.89
CA PHE A 254 16.08 10.23 -17.53
C PHE A 254 17.25 11.11 -17.07
N MET A 255 17.58 12.17 -17.82
CA MET A 255 18.66 13.10 -17.45
C MET A 255 18.39 13.78 -16.11
N TYR A 256 17.16 14.21 -15.86
CA TYR A 256 16.75 14.78 -14.57
C TYR A 256 16.98 13.79 -13.42
N ASN A 257 16.68 12.50 -13.63
CA ASN A 257 16.96 11.48 -12.62
C ASN A 257 18.45 11.23 -12.42
N LEU A 258 19.27 11.25 -13.48
CA LEU A 258 20.72 11.15 -13.36
C LEU A 258 21.29 12.30 -12.52
N GLU A 259 20.86 13.53 -12.79
CA GLU A 259 21.27 14.72 -12.06
C GLU A 259 20.83 14.64 -10.59
N LYS A 260 19.56 14.31 -10.34
CA LYS A 260 19.02 14.09 -8.98
C LYS A 260 19.76 12.99 -8.23
N ASP A 261 20.24 11.97 -8.93
CA ASP A 261 21.06 10.91 -8.36
C ASP A 261 22.51 11.34 -8.06
N GLY A 262 22.90 12.54 -8.49
CA GLY A 262 24.17 13.18 -8.22
C GLY A 262 25.17 13.16 -9.38
N LEU A 263 24.73 12.88 -10.62
CA LEU A 263 25.61 12.94 -11.79
C LEU A 263 25.82 14.40 -12.20
N PRO A 264 27.06 14.93 -12.15
CA PRO A 264 27.34 16.27 -12.64
C PRO A 264 27.28 16.33 -14.17
N PHE A 265 26.76 17.44 -14.73
CA PHE A 265 26.65 17.63 -16.19
C PHE A 265 25.89 16.48 -16.88
N ALA A 266 24.79 16.03 -16.25
CA ALA A 266 24.02 14.88 -16.73
C ALA A 266 23.54 15.07 -18.18
N TYR A 267 23.16 16.29 -18.54
CA TYR A 267 22.69 16.64 -19.87
C TYR A 267 23.80 16.51 -20.94
N GLU A 268 24.97 17.09 -20.71
CA GLU A 268 26.09 17.03 -21.64
C GLU A 268 26.63 15.59 -21.76
N LEU A 269 26.70 14.87 -20.65
CA LEU A 269 27.10 13.46 -20.66
C LEU A 269 26.10 12.59 -21.42
N TYR A 270 24.80 12.87 -21.30
CA TYR A 270 23.79 12.17 -22.10
C TYR A 270 24.01 12.37 -23.60
N LYS A 271 24.26 13.62 -24.02
CA LYS A 271 24.58 13.96 -25.42
C LYS A 271 25.85 13.27 -25.93
N ASP A 272 26.82 13.05 -25.05
CA ASP A 272 28.04 12.30 -25.37
C ASP A 272 27.85 10.77 -25.44
N GLY A 273 26.61 10.28 -25.27
CA GLY A 273 26.26 8.86 -25.40
C GLY A 273 26.26 8.07 -24.09
N TYR A 274 26.47 8.73 -22.94
CA TYR A 274 26.35 8.14 -21.61
C TYR A 274 24.88 8.00 -21.18
N THR A 275 24.13 7.22 -21.97
CA THR A 275 22.67 7.11 -21.89
C THR A 275 22.15 6.13 -20.83
N THR A 276 23.03 5.59 -19.98
CA THR A 276 22.64 4.69 -18.88
C THR A 276 23.54 4.91 -17.66
N PRO A 277 23.06 4.60 -16.44
CA PRO A 277 23.91 4.61 -15.26
C PRO A 277 25.18 3.75 -15.42
N GLU A 278 25.08 2.60 -16.10
CA GLU A 278 26.20 1.70 -16.37
C GLU A 278 27.23 2.32 -17.31
N LYS A 279 26.79 2.98 -18.38
CA LYS A 279 27.70 3.69 -19.29
C LYS A 279 28.42 4.83 -18.58
N CYS A 280 27.76 5.50 -17.64
CA CYS A 280 28.41 6.53 -16.81
C CYS A 280 29.58 6.00 -15.96
N LEU A 281 29.70 4.67 -15.77
CA LEU A 281 30.87 4.07 -15.12
C LEU A 281 32.13 4.07 -16.00
N GLU A 282 31.98 4.26 -17.31
CA GLU A 282 33.08 4.29 -18.29
C GLU A 282 33.76 5.66 -18.35
N ILE A 283 33.15 6.69 -17.75
CA ILE A 283 33.71 8.04 -17.69
C ILE A 283 34.96 8.01 -16.79
N ASP A 284 36.14 8.27 -17.34
CA ASP A 284 37.37 8.44 -16.55
C ASP A 284 37.32 9.78 -15.80
N PRO A 285 37.33 9.79 -14.45
CA PRO A 285 37.35 11.04 -13.69
C PRO A 285 38.54 11.95 -14.02
N ASN A 286 39.68 11.41 -14.46
CA ASN A 286 40.86 12.18 -14.81
C ASN A 286 40.78 12.84 -16.19
N GLU A 287 40.01 12.26 -17.11
CA GLU A 287 39.67 12.91 -18.37
C GLU A 287 38.50 13.89 -18.18
N PHE A 288 37.53 13.54 -17.33
CA PHE A 288 36.36 14.38 -17.05
C PHE A 288 36.72 15.77 -16.51
N ILE A 289 37.73 15.87 -15.63
CA ILE A 289 38.18 17.17 -15.08
C ILE A 289 38.77 18.12 -16.14
N LYS A 290 39.16 17.61 -17.32
CA LYS A 290 39.69 18.45 -18.41
C LYS A 290 38.59 19.21 -19.16
N ARG A 291 37.32 18.88 -18.95
CA ARG A 291 36.18 19.56 -19.58
C ARG A 291 36.02 20.98 -19.02
N LYS A 292 35.61 21.90 -19.90
CA LYS A 292 35.35 23.30 -19.51
C LYS A 292 34.28 23.35 -18.42
N GLY A 293 34.57 24.04 -17.32
CA GLY A 293 33.65 24.17 -16.18
C GLY A 293 33.69 23.03 -15.16
N VAL A 294 34.50 21.98 -15.38
CA VAL A 294 34.65 20.87 -14.44
C VAL A 294 35.82 21.12 -13.49
N GLY A 295 35.52 21.52 -12.25
CA GLY A 295 36.51 21.60 -11.18
C GLY A 295 36.65 20.29 -10.38
N LYS A 296 37.56 20.29 -9.39
CA LYS A 296 37.75 19.16 -8.46
C LYS A 296 36.45 18.72 -7.77
N VAL A 297 35.55 19.66 -7.45
CA VAL A 297 34.25 19.36 -6.83
C VAL A 297 33.40 18.46 -7.73
N LYS A 298 33.27 18.80 -9.01
CA LYS A 298 32.50 18.04 -10.00
C LYS A 298 33.15 16.68 -10.30
N GLN A 299 34.48 16.61 -10.29
CA GLN A 299 35.19 15.33 -10.37
C GLN A 299 34.84 14.40 -9.18
N GLU A 300 34.81 14.93 -7.96
CA GLU A 300 34.44 14.15 -6.78
C GLU A 300 32.95 13.77 -6.75
N GLU A 301 32.06 14.63 -7.25
CA GLU A 301 30.64 14.29 -7.49
C GLU A 301 30.50 13.10 -8.43
N LEU A 302 31.21 13.09 -9.56
CA LEU A 302 31.23 11.96 -10.49
C LEU A 302 31.71 10.67 -9.82
N LYS A 303 32.83 10.71 -9.07
CA LYS A 303 33.33 9.53 -8.33
C LYS A 303 32.31 9.00 -7.34
N LYS A 304 31.64 9.89 -6.60
CA LYS A 304 30.56 9.51 -5.66
C LYS A 304 29.39 8.87 -6.38
N TYR A 305 28.96 9.44 -7.51
CA TYR A 305 27.91 8.88 -8.36
C TYR A 305 28.30 7.48 -8.86
N GLN A 306 29.49 7.31 -9.43
CA GLN A 306 29.98 6.02 -9.92
C GLN A 306 30.06 4.96 -8.80
N ALA A 307 30.52 5.35 -7.61
CA ALA A 307 30.52 4.45 -6.45
C ALA A 307 29.09 4.03 -6.05
N LYS A 308 28.11 4.96 -6.09
CA LYS A 308 26.69 4.68 -5.84
C LYS A 308 26.13 3.69 -6.87
N VAL A 309 26.40 3.90 -8.15
CA VAL A 309 25.95 3.00 -9.24
C VAL A 309 26.58 1.61 -9.08
N LYS A 310 27.90 1.51 -8.84
CA LYS A 310 28.57 0.22 -8.58
C LYS A 310 27.94 -0.53 -7.41
N ARG A 311 27.63 0.16 -6.32
CA ARG A 311 26.94 -0.44 -5.16
C ARG A 311 25.55 -0.96 -5.52
N ARG A 312 24.75 -0.18 -6.26
CA ARG A 312 23.42 -0.61 -6.73
C ARG A 312 23.52 -1.84 -7.64
N LYS A 313 24.42 -1.82 -8.63
CA LYS A 313 24.68 -2.95 -9.53
C LYS A 313 25.07 -4.22 -8.77
N ASN A 314 25.98 -4.10 -7.80
CA ASN A 314 26.38 -5.23 -6.95
C ASN A 314 25.23 -5.75 -6.07
N LYS A 315 24.37 -4.86 -5.56
CA LYS A 315 23.18 -5.25 -4.78
C LYS A 315 22.18 -6.02 -5.64
N ILE A 316 21.90 -5.58 -6.87
CA ILE A 316 21.02 -6.28 -7.82
C ILE A 316 21.62 -7.63 -8.19
N LEU A 317 22.91 -7.67 -8.52
CA LEU A 317 23.61 -8.92 -8.85
C LEU A 317 23.56 -9.92 -7.68
N SER A 318 23.79 -9.45 -6.45
CA SER A 318 23.68 -10.27 -5.25
C SER A 318 22.27 -10.81 -5.05
N LYS A 319 21.23 -9.97 -5.22
CA LYS A 319 19.82 -10.40 -5.16
C LYS A 319 19.51 -11.47 -6.21
N ASN A 320 19.94 -11.28 -7.46
CA ASN A 320 19.69 -12.23 -8.55
C ASN A 320 20.42 -13.56 -8.34
N LYS A 321 21.68 -13.53 -7.87
CA LYS A 321 22.40 -14.74 -7.49
C LYS A 321 21.72 -15.47 -6.34
N LYS A 322 21.21 -14.73 -5.34
CA LYS A 322 20.42 -15.30 -4.23
C LYS A 322 19.16 -16.00 -4.72
N LEU A 323 18.41 -15.37 -5.64
CA LEU A 323 17.23 -15.97 -6.27
C LEU A 323 17.60 -17.23 -7.07
N GLY A 324 18.69 -17.20 -7.84
CA GLY A 324 19.19 -18.38 -8.56
C GLY A 324 19.52 -19.55 -7.62
N LEU A 325 20.16 -19.27 -6.47
CA LEU A 325 20.41 -20.29 -5.44
C LEU A 325 19.10 -20.82 -4.84
N ILE A 326 18.11 -19.97 -4.56
CA ILE A 326 16.81 -20.43 -4.03
C ILE A 326 16.12 -21.38 -5.03
N VAL A 327 16.19 -21.10 -6.33
CA VAL A 327 15.65 -21.99 -7.37
C VAL A 327 16.39 -23.33 -7.38
N LEU A 328 17.72 -23.31 -7.34
CA LEU A 328 18.53 -24.52 -7.29
C LEU A 328 18.25 -25.34 -6.02
N PHE A 329 18.12 -24.69 -4.86
CA PHE A 329 17.85 -25.36 -3.59
C PHE A 329 16.47 -26.01 -3.59
N ASN A 330 15.45 -25.34 -4.13
CA ASN A 330 14.11 -25.93 -4.26
C ASN A 330 14.13 -27.16 -5.17
N LYS A 331 14.83 -27.09 -6.31
CA LYS A 331 14.98 -28.23 -7.23
C LYS A 331 15.56 -29.45 -6.51
N ILE A 332 16.64 -29.27 -5.76
CA ILE A 332 17.29 -30.36 -5.00
C ILE A 332 16.39 -30.89 -3.88
N LEU A 333 15.58 -30.03 -3.26
CA LEU A 333 14.65 -30.43 -2.20
C LEU A 333 13.39 -31.15 -2.74
N GLU A 334 13.08 -31.07 -4.04
CA GLU A 334 11.94 -31.75 -4.66
C GLU A 334 12.20 -33.26 -4.81
N ASP A 335 13.44 -33.65 -5.12
CA ASP A 335 13.80 -35.04 -5.39
C ASP A 335 14.00 -35.89 -4.12
N ASP A 336 13.90 -35.27 -2.93
CA ASP A 336 14.02 -35.90 -1.60
C ASP A 336 15.32 -36.72 -1.40
N ILE A 337 16.25 -36.61 -2.35
CA ILE A 337 17.59 -37.19 -2.39
C ILE A 337 18.56 -36.09 -2.83
N VAL A 338 19.67 -35.93 -2.10
CA VAL A 338 20.77 -35.05 -2.52
C VAL A 338 21.85 -35.96 -3.05
N THR A 339 22.14 -35.84 -4.34
CA THR A 339 23.19 -36.61 -5.01
C THR A 339 24.55 -35.94 -4.87
N LEU A 340 25.62 -36.71 -5.10
CA LEU A 340 26.99 -36.17 -5.10
C LEU A 340 27.15 -35.09 -6.19
N GLU A 341 26.55 -35.31 -7.36
CA GLU A 341 26.54 -34.37 -8.47
C GLU A 341 25.87 -33.04 -8.10
N GLU A 342 24.71 -33.08 -7.45
CA GLU A 342 24.01 -31.89 -6.97
C GLU A 342 24.80 -31.17 -5.88
N ALA A 343 25.46 -31.89 -4.97
CA ALA A 343 26.31 -31.29 -3.96
C ALA A 343 27.53 -30.57 -4.59
N LYS A 344 28.14 -31.15 -5.63
CA LYS A 344 29.21 -30.50 -6.41
C LYS A 344 28.70 -29.27 -7.16
N GLU A 345 27.53 -29.37 -7.81
CA GLU A 345 26.88 -28.25 -8.49
C GLU A 345 26.60 -27.10 -7.51
N LEU A 346 26.08 -27.41 -6.32
CA LEU A 346 25.84 -26.46 -5.24
C LEU A 346 27.12 -25.74 -4.82
N GLN A 347 28.21 -26.49 -4.59
CA GLN A 347 29.49 -25.92 -4.19
C GLN A 347 30.00 -24.93 -5.24
N GLN A 348 29.96 -25.30 -6.52
CA GLN A 348 30.38 -24.44 -7.62
C GLN A 348 29.55 -23.15 -7.71
N ASN A 349 28.22 -23.27 -7.58
CA ASN A 349 27.31 -22.12 -7.63
C ASN A 349 27.47 -21.19 -6.41
N ILE A 350 27.70 -21.75 -5.22
CA ILE A 350 27.88 -20.95 -4.00
C ILE A 350 29.22 -20.23 -4.01
N SER A 351 30.34 -20.91 -4.30
CA SER A 351 31.67 -20.29 -4.29
C SER A 351 31.84 -19.22 -5.37
N SER A 352 31.13 -19.32 -6.50
CA SER A 352 31.10 -18.29 -7.55
C SER A 352 30.14 -17.12 -7.25
N SER A 353 29.32 -17.22 -6.20
CA SER A 353 28.25 -16.26 -5.95
C SER A 353 28.73 -14.95 -5.32
N SER A 354 29.87 -14.94 -4.62
CA SER A 354 30.35 -13.78 -3.81
C SER A 354 29.29 -13.22 -2.85
N ILE A 355 28.30 -14.03 -2.44
CA ILE A 355 27.23 -13.60 -1.55
C ILE A 355 27.73 -13.59 -0.11
N ASN A 356 27.63 -12.43 0.56
CA ASN A 356 27.98 -12.29 1.97
C ASN A 356 26.74 -12.52 2.86
N ASP A 357 26.28 -13.77 2.93
CA ASP A 357 25.13 -14.20 3.74
C ASP A 357 25.59 -15.31 4.71
N ARG A 358 25.18 -15.22 5.98
CA ARG A 358 25.69 -16.11 7.04
C ARG A 358 25.22 -17.56 6.83
N GLN A 359 23.99 -17.77 6.39
CA GLN A 359 23.48 -19.12 6.11
C GLN A 359 24.14 -19.71 4.87
N ILE A 360 24.33 -18.92 3.81
CA ILE A 360 25.07 -19.39 2.62
C ILE A 360 26.49 -19.80 2.99
N LYS A 361 27.20 -19.02 3.81
CA LYS A 361 28.54 -19.41 4.30
C LYS A 361 28.51 -20.69 5.12
N HIS A 362 27.47 -20.89 5.93
CA HIS A 362 27.34 -22.14 6.68
C HIS A 362 27.13 -23.33 5.74
N ILE A 363 26.26 -23.20 4.74
CA ILE A 363 26.06 -24.22 3.70
C ILE A 363 27.37 -24.49 2.94
N GLU A 364 28.12 -23.45 2.57
CA GLU A 364 29.42 -23.57 1.89
C GLU A 364 30.42 -24.37 2.72
N LEU A 365 30.52 -24.07 4.03
CA LEU A 365 31.40 -24.80 4.94
C LEU A 365 30.97 -26.26 5.11
N THR A 366 29.66 -26.52 5.19
CA THR A 366 29.13 -27.88 5.28
C THR A 366 29.41 -28.66 3.99
N LEU A 367 29.17 -28.07 2.82
CA LEU A 367 29.50 -28.65 1.52
C LEU A 367 30.99 -28.98 1.40
N ALA A 368 31.86 -28.03 1.79
CA ALA A 368 33.29 -28.24 1.77
C ALA A 368 33.74 -29.38 2.70
N ARG A 369 33.00 -29.66 3.78
CA ARG A 369 33.29 -30.75 4.72
C ARG A 369 32.79 -32.10 4.22
N VAL A 370 31.57 -32.16 3.67
CA VAL A 370 30.98 -33.44 3.19
C VAL A 370 31.61 -33.89 1.86
N LEU A 371 32.14 -32.98 1.05
CA LEU A 371 32.79 -33.32 -0.23
C LEU A 371 34.30 -33.61 -0.10
N ILE A 372 34.85 -33.74 1.13
CA ILE A 372 36.31 -33.92 1.32
C ILE A 372 36.81 -35.24 0.74
N ASP A 373 36.05 -36.32 0.89
CA ASP A 373 36.41 -37.67 0.46
C ASP A 373 35.79 -38.07 -0.88
N ASP A 374 35.17 -37.11 -1.57
CA ASP A 374 34.42 -37.31 -2.83
C ASP A 374 33.32 -38.38 -2.74
N HIS A 375 32.81 -38.64 -1.53
CA HIS A 375 31.69 -39.51 -1.26
C HIS A 375 30.60 -38.71 -0.52
N LEU A 376 29.33 -39.03 -0.75
CA LEU A 376 28.23 -38.41 -0.03
C LEU A 376 27.37 -39.51 0.57
N ASP A 377 27.51 -39.72 1.89
CA ASP A 377 26.69 -40.70 2.59
C ASP A 377 25.28 -40.15 2.89
N GLU A 378 24.35 -41.05 3.26
CA GLU A 378 22.95 -40.67 3.54
C GLU A 378 22.84 -39.65 4.70
N LYS A 379 23.73 -39.75 5.69
CA LYS A 379 23.72 -38.89 6.87
C LYS A 379 24.22 -37.48 6.56
N GLU A 380 25.15 -37.35 5.62
CA GLU A 380 25.65 -36.08 5.09
C GLU A 380 24.63 -35.42 4.16
N ALA A 381 24.01 -36.20 3.28
CA ALA A 381 22.93 -35.74 2.43
C ALA A 381 21.78 -35.15 3.28
N GLU A 382 21.43 -35.80 4.39
CA GLU A 382 20.39 -35.32 5.29
C GLU A 382 20.75 -34.00 5.98
N GLU A 383 22.01 -33.83 6.39
CA GLU A 383 22.47 -32.56 6.96
C GLU A 383 22.36 -31.41 5.94
N LEU A 384 22.71 -31.66 4.68
CA LEU A 384 22.53 -30.68 3.60
C LEU A 384 21.04 -30.35 3.40
N ARG A 385 20.14 -31.34 3.37
CA ARG A 385 18.69 -31.10 3.19
C ARG A 385 18.11 -30.18 4.25
N VAL A 386 18.45 -30.41 5.52
CA VAL A 386 18.00 -29.56 6.63
C VAL A 386 18.43 -28.12 6.39
N LEU A 387 19.72 -27.89 6.08
CA LEU A 387 20.25 -26.54 5.89
C LEU A 387 19.64 -25.82 4.67
N LEU A 388 19.49 -26.52 3.55
CA LEU A 388 18.87 -25.99 2.34
C LEU A 388 17.39 -25.63 2.61
N GLY A 389 16.65 -26.51 3.31
CA GLY A 389 15.27 -26.30 3.69
C GLY A 389 15.09 -25.09 4.60
N GLU A 390 15.92 -24.96 5.63
CA GLU A 390 15.92 -23.80 6.54
C GLU A 390 16.17 -22.50 5.79
N TYR A 391 17.13 -22.49 4.86
CA TYR A 391 17.45 -21.31 4.07
C TYR A 391 16.26 -20.86 3.21
N VAL A 392 15.68 -21.78 2.43
CA VAL A 392 14.53 -21.50 1.55
C VAL A 392 13.33 -20.98 2.35
N ASP A 393 13.04 -21.61 3.48
CA ASP A 393 11.94 -21.20 4.37
C ASP A 393 12.16 -19.80 4.95
N SER A 394 13.39 -19.46 5.33
CA SER A 394 13.74 -18.14 5.87
C SER A 394 13.57 -17.02 4.82
N GLU A 395 13.91 -17.27 3.56
CA GLU A 395 13.76 -16.28 2.49
C GLU A 395 12.29 -16.10 2.09
N ASN A 396 11.50 -17.17 2.08
CA ASN A 396 10.06 -17.12 1.82
C ASN A 396 9.26 -16.39 2.92
N THR A 397 9.78 -16.30 4.14
CA THR A 397 9.12 -15.56 5.24
C THR A 397 9.45 -14.07 5.27
N LYS A 398 10.58 -13.64 4.69
CA LYS A 398 10.95 -12.22 4.57
C LYS A 398 10.10 -11.45 3.54
N SER A 399 9.45 -12.13 2.61
CA SER A 399 8.69 -11.52 1.50
C SER A 399 7.18 -11.36 1.74
N LYS A 400 6.63 -11.87 2.84
CA LYS A 400 5.20 -11.71 3.19
C LYS A 400 5.01 -10.75 4.36
N PRO A 401 3.97 -9.88 4.35
CA PRO A 401 3.60 -9.12 5.53
C PRO A 401 3.37 -10.09 6.69
N LYS A 402 3.90 -9.75 7.87
CA LYS A 402 3.76 -10.56 9.09
C LYS A 402 2.30 -11.05 9.21
N PRO A 403 2.05 -12.37 9.26
CA PRO A 403 0.72 -12.87 9.56
C PRO A 403 0.27 -12.25 10.88
N GLN A 404 -0.95 -11.72 10.90
CA GLN A 404 -1.61 -11.37 12.15
C GLN A 404 -1.58 -12.61 13.04
N LYS A 405 -1.08 -12.46 14.26
CA LYS A 405 -1.12 -13.52 15.28
C LYS A 405 -2.51 -14.15 15.26
N PRO A 406 -2.66 -15.48 15.09
CA PRO A 406 -3.96 -16.10 15.25
C PRO A 406 -4.51 -15.70 16.62
N LYS A 407 -5.81 -15.33 16.66
CA LYS A 407 -6.51 -15.02 17.90
C LYS A 407 -6.24 -16.15 18.88
N LYS A 408 -5.56 -15.84 19.99
CA LYS A 408 -5.31 -16.77 21.10
C LYS A 408 -6.60 -17.53 21.40
N LEU A 409 -6.62 -18.84 21.14
CA LEU A 409 -7.55 -19.72 21.83
C LEU A 409 -7.28 -19.53 23.33
N LYS A 410 -8.36 -19.25 24.08
CA LYS A 410 -8.28 -18.95 25.51
C LYS A 410 -7.54 -20.08 26.23
N PRO A 411 -6.51 -19.79 27.05
CA PRO A 411 -5.87 -20.82 27.86
C PRO A 411 -6.91 -21.37 28.86
N LYS A 412 -7.10 -22.70 28.87
CA LYS A 412 -7.53 -23.37 30.10
C LYS A 412 -6.38 -23.34 31.10
N GLU A 413 -6.73 -23.29 32.37
CA GLU A 413 -5.88 -22.96 33.52
C GLU A 413 -4.50 -23.64 33.55
N PRO A 414 -3.48 -22.97 34.15
CA PRO A 414 -2.13 -23.50 34.22
C PRO A 414 -2.06 -24.69 35.18
N ILE A 415 -1.82 -25.89 34.64
CA ILE A 415 -1.41 -27.04 35.45
C ILE A 415 0.03 -26.77 35.92
N LYS A 416 0.24 -26.87 37.23
CA LYS A 416 1.53 -26.66 37.90
C LYS A 416 2.59 -27.61 37.32
N LYS A 417 3.71 -27.06 36.89
CA LYS A 417 4.92 -27.83 36.57
C LYS A 417 5.49 -28.41 37.87
N GLU A 418 5.37 -29.71 38.03
CA GLU A 418 6.21 -30.47 38.97
C GLU A 418 7.58 -30.70 38.33
N ASN A 419 8.62 -30.37 39.09
CA ASN A 419 10.00 -30.67 38.76
C ASN A 419 10.22 -32.19 38.82
N SER A 420 10.41 -32.84 37.68
CA SER A 420 11.01 -34.17 37.64
C SER A 420 12.41 -34.10 37.02
N ASN A 421 13.37 -34.55 37.82
CA ASN A 421 14.76 -34.74 37.44
C ASN A 421 14.89 -35.87 36.40
N SER A 422 15.74 -35.62 35.41
CA SER A 422 16.66 -36.57 34.75
C SER A 422 16.23 -38.03 34.57
N ALA A 423 15.68 -38.35 33.39
CA ALA A 423 16.13 -39.43 32.50
C ALA A 423 15.23 -39.47 31.25
N SER A 424 15.84 -39.74 30.10
CA SER A 424 15.27 -39.88 28.74
C SER A 424 13.76 -40.10 28.63
N ILE A 425 13.11 -39.32 27.77
CA ILE A 425 12.23 -39.77 26.67
C ILE A 425 11.77 -38.47 25.99
N TYR A 426 12.42 -38.06 24.90
CA TYR A 426 11.71 -37.23 23.91
C TYR A 426 10.55 -38.10 23.45
N ASN A 427 9.30 -37.71 23.72
CA ASN A 427 8.19 -38.42 23.09
C ASN A 427 8.33 -38.17 21.59
N PRO A 428 8.68 -39.19 20.78
CA PRO A 428 8.79 -38.98 19.35
C PRO A 428 7.39 -38.63 18.85
N LEU A 429 7.30 -37.59 18.01
CA LEU A 429 6.10 -37.32 17.24
C LEU A 429 5.68 -38.61 16.51
N PHE A 430 4.41 -39.00 16.59
CA PHE A 430 3.98 -40.25 15.99
C PHE A 430 3.96 -40.15 14.47
N ILE A 431 4.48 -41.17 13.79
CA ILE A 431 4.44 -41.25 12.32
C ILE A 431 2.98 -41.29 11.85
N GLY A 432 2.68 -40.56 10.78
CA GLY A 432 1.35 -40.42 10.20
C GLY A 432 0.47 -39.36 10.87
N LYS A 433 0.86 -38.84 12.03
CA LYS A 433 0.11 -37.79 12.73
C LYS A 433 0.46 -36.39 12.25
N GLU A 434 -0.49 -35.49 12.47
CA GLU A 434 -0.36 -34.08 12.14
C GLU A 434 -0.06 -33.24 13.39
N TYR A 435 0.94 -32.38 13.27
CA TYR A 435 1.39 -31.52 14.35
C TYR A 435 1.46 -30.06 13.90
N TYR A 436 1.16 -29.17 14.84
CA TYR A 436 1.61 -27.79 14.79
C TYR A 436 2.88 -27.65 15.62
N ILE A 437 3.96 -27.14 15.01
CA ILE A 437 5.26 -27.00 15.67
C ILE A 437 5.75 -25.55 15.66
N LEU A 438 6.46 -25.18 16.73
CA LEU A 438 7.34 -24.02 16.77
C LEU A 438 8.77 -24.49 16.50
N TYR A 439 9.32 -24.13 15.34
CA TYR A 439 10.64 -24.57 14.91
C TYR A 439 11.65 -23.42 14.93
N GLN A 440 12.81 -23.63 15.55
CA GLN A 440 13.92 -22.70 15.54
C GLN A 440 14.96 -23.08 14.47
N ASP A 441 15.20 -22.20 13.49
CA ASP A 441 16.22 -22.45 12.47
C ASP A 441 17.65 -22.25 13.00
N PHE A 442 18.66 -22.54 12.16
CA PHE A 442 20.07 -22.33 12.49
C PHE A 442 20.43 -20.88 12.90
N GLU A 443 19.71 -19.86 12.41
CA GLU A 443 19.94 -18.47 12.81
C GLU A 443 19.28 -18.11 14.13
N GLY A 444 18.46 -19.01 14.68
CA GLY A 444 17.69 -18.79 15.89
C GLY A 444 16.30 -18.20 15.64
N ASN A 445 15.87 -18.07 14.38
CA ASN A 445 14.54 -17.56 14.07
C ASN A 445 13.49 -18.64 14.35
N ILE A 446 12.46 -18.26 15.10
CA ILE A 446 11.34 -19.15 15.43
C ILE A 446 10.25 -18.99 14.38
N SER A 447 9.71 -20.12 13.93
CA SER A 447 8.70 -20.11 12.90
C SER A 447 7.66 -21.21 13.10
N GLU A 448 6.41 -20.86 12.84
CA GLU A 448 5.25 -21.75 13.00
C GLU A 448 5.10 -22.65 11.77
N ARG A 449 4.87 -23.96 11.98
CA ARG A 449 4.69 -24.94 10.90
C ARG A 449 3.57 -25.93 11.24
N GLY A 450 2.74 -26.26 10.24
CA GLY A 450 1.91 -27.47 10.26
C GLY A 450 2.62 -28.58 9.49
N ILE A 451 2.81 -29.74 10.09
CA ILE A 451 3.55 -30.87 9.51
C ILE A 451 2.79 -32.18 9.67
N ILE A 452 3.00 -33.12 8.75
CA ILE A 452 2.59 -34.52 8.87
C ILE A 452 3.85 -35.37 8.91
N VAL A 453 4.09 -36.08 10.02
CA VAL A 453 5.33 -36.85 10.21
C VAL A 453 5.32 -38.08 9.31
N LEU A 454 6.37 -38.26 8.51
CA LEU A 454 6.50 -39.37 7.57
C LEU A 454 7.47 -40.43 8.08
N SER A 455 8.64 -40.02 8.54
CA SER A 455 9.67 -40.92 9.06
C SER A 455 10.70 -40.18 9.92
N TYR A 456 11.58 -40.95 10.54
CA TYR A 456 12.74 -40.46 11.26
C TYR A 456 14.03 -40.92 10.58
N THR A 457 15.02 -40.04 10.56
CA THR A 457 16.39 -40.35 10.10
C THR A 457 17.39 -39.72 11.07
N GLU A 458 18.68 -40.01 10.92
CA GLU A 458 19.74 -39.40 11.73
C GLU A 458 20.79 -38.77 10.83
N ASN A 459 21.26 -37.58 11.19
CA ASN A 459 22.40 -36.97 10.49
C ASN A 459 23.75 -37.49 11.02
N LYS A 460 24.86 -37.05 10.41
CA LYS A 460 26.22 -37.55 10.75
C LYS A 460 26.62 -37.23 12.18
N MET A 461 26.05 -36.17 12.74
CA MET A 461 26.24 -35.74 14.12
C MET A 461 25.34 -36.48 15.13
N GLY A 462 24.53 -37.45 14.69
CA GLY A 462 23.63 -38.22 15.55
C GLY A 462 22.38 -37.46 15.99
N ASN A 463 22.04 -36.34 15.34
CA ASN A 463 20.79 -35.64 15.62
C ASN A 463 19.64 -36.32 14.89
N LEU A 464 18.54 -36.53 15.61
CA LEU A 464 17.33 -37.10 15.05
C LEU A 464 16.61 -36.07 14.16
N ILE A 465 16.31 -36.48 12.93
CA ILE A 465 15.66 -35.67 11.90
C ILE A 465 14.25 -36.20 11.64
N VAL A 466 13.29 -35.30 11.67
CA VAL A 466 11.88 -35.55 11.38
C VAL A 466 11.62 -35.23 9.91
N LYS A 467 11.46 -36.27 9.09
CA LYS A 467 10.98 -36.12 7.71
C LYS A 467 9.47 -35.95 7.74
N SER A 468 8.97 -34.87 7.16
CA SER A 468 7.55 -34.55 7.21
C SER A 468 7.03 -33.83 5.98
N LYS A 469 5.73 -33.96 5.70
CA LYS A 469 5.05 -33.10 4.71
C LYS A 469 4.69 -31.78 5.38
N CYS A 470 5.33 -30.70 4.96
CA CYS A 470 5.08 -29.36 5.50
C CYS A 470 3.91 -28.69 4.76
N LYS A 471 2.84 -28.34 5.47
CA LYS A 471 1.66 -27.67 4.88
C LYS A 471 1.96 -26.29 4.34
N LYS A 472 2.83 -25.53 5.02
CA LYS A 472 3.19 -24.15 4.63
C LYS A 472 4.00 -24.11 3.33
N ALA A 473 4.92 -25.05 3.17
CA ALA A 473 5.73 -25.18 1.95
C ALA A 473 5.03 -26.02 0.86
N ASN A 474 4.00 -26.79 1.23
CA ASN A 474 3.36 -27.80 0.40
C ASN A 474 4.36 -28.80 -0.21
N ALA A 475 5.38 -29.19 0.56
CA ALA A 475 6.49 -30.03 0.12
C ALA A 475 7.04 -30.86 1.29
N ILE A 476 7.88 -31.86 0.98
CA ILE A 476 8.62 -32.60 2.00
C ILE A 476 9.71 -31.69 2.59
N ARG A 477 9.82 -31.70 3.92
CA ARG A 477 10.82 -30.96 4.68
C ARG A 477 11.36 -31.83 5.80
N HIS A 478 12.62 -31.58 6.13
CA HIS A 478 13.37 -32.30 7.15
C HIS A 478 13.67 -31.32 8.29
N PHE A 479 13.24 -31.67 9.50
CA PHE A 479 13.37 -30.84 10.69
C PHE A 479 14.22 -31.52 11.73
N ARG A 480 15.16 -30.80 12.32
CA ARG A 480 15.91 -31.29 13.48
C ARG A 480 14.99 -31.37 14.70
N LEU A 481 14.85 -32.57 15.30
CA LEU A 481 13.95 -32.76 16.44
C LEU A 481 14.37 -31.89 17.64
N ASP A 482 15.68 -31.73 17.86
CA ASP A 482 16.24 -30.91 18.93
C ASP A 482 15.99 -29.39 18.75
N ARG A 483 15.50 -28.98 17.59
CA ARG A 483 15.13 -27.60 17.25
C ARG A 483 13.63 -27.33 17.24
N ILE A 484 12.82 -28.35 17.52
CA ILE A 484 11.38 -28.18 17.76
C ILE A 484 11.19 -27.73 19.21
N ILE A 485 10.77 -26.47 19.38
CA ILE A 485 10.57 -25.84 20.70
C ILE A 485 9.26 -26.32 21.33
N GLU A 486 8.21 -26.44 20.52
CA GLU A 486 6.86 -26.82 20.95
C GLU A 486 6.24 -27.67 19.85
N ALA A 487 5.51 -28.72 20.21
CA ALA A 487 4.71 -29.51 19.28
C ALA A 487 3.32 -29.80 19.87
N VAL A 488 2.28 -29.48 19.10
CA VAL A 488 0.88 -29.71 19.46
C VAL A 488 0.28 -30.71 18.48
N ASP A 489 -0.22 -31.83 18.99
CA ASP A 489 -1.00 -32.80 18.20
C ASP A 489 -2.32 -32.13 17.79
N LEU A 490 -2.58 -31.99 16.49
CA LEU A 490 -3.76 -31.28 16.00
C LEU A 490 -5.05 -32.10 16.11
N GLU A 491 -4.94 -33.41 16.29
CA GLU A 491 -6.09 -34.30 16.52
C GLU A 491 -6.57 -34.21 17.97
N THR A 492 -5.64 -34.27 18.93
CA THR A 492 -5.97 -34.30 20.37
C THR A 492 -5.91 -32.93 21.05
N GLY A 493 -5.17 -31.97 20.48
CA GLY A 493 -4.87 -30.68 21.09
C GLY A 493 -3.82 -30.75 22.21
N GLU A 494 -3.17 -31.91 22.41
CA GLU A 494 -2.17 -32.10 23.46
C GLU A 494 -0.80 -31.54 23.05
N ILE A 495 -0.12 -30.92 24.00
CA ILE A 495 1.28 -30.48 23.86
C ILE A 495 2.18 -31.67 24.14
N ILE A 496 2.97 -32.10 23.15
CA ILE A 496 3.81 -33.30 23.20
C ILE A 496 5.26 -32.97 23.59
N LEU A 497 5.74 -31.77 23.23
CA LEU A 497 7.09 -31.26 23.46
C LEU A 497 7.04 -29.83 24.00
#